data_AF-A0A8J7SEF2-F1
#
_entry.id   AF-A0A8J7SEF2-F1
#
_cell.length_a   1.000
_cell.length_b   1.000
_cell.length_c   1.000
_cell.angle_alpha   90.00
_cell.angle_beta   90.00
_cell.angle_gamma   90.00
#
_symmetry.space_group_name_H-M   'P 1'
#
loop_
_entity.id
_entity.type
_entity.pdbx_description
1 polymer ?
#
loop_
_entity_poly.entity_id
_entity_poly.type
_entity_poly.pdbx_seq_one_letter_code
_entity_poly.pdbx_strand_id
1 'polypeptide(L)'
;MNYFDLHCDTATEAAKANVGVSHNGLQLDLAKLQTGRLCQSYAVFIPDTLRGEPAWQYFLHCAAYWERQVGAAEKIELLQCPGEAERCWLQGCHAAFLSVEGGAVLAGKTEYIRELTAHGVRMLTLTWNGENELGSGAGAAGGLKPFGRAALREMERCNIAADVSHLNDEGFWEVEKIAQRPPVASHSNSRRLCGAPRNLTDDQFRCIAERGGLVGLNFYTGFLRDAPQTACMEDILRHAEHFLALGGEDTLALGSDFDGAAMPADLSDVGALPRLAERLTAAFGRELAEKICYRNTLDFWRRYDAK
;
A
#
# COMPACT_ATOMS: atom_id res chain seq x y z
N MET A 1 -3.50 20.57 -0.06
CA MET A 1 -4.27 19.36 -0.43
C MET A 1 -4.16 18.33 0.66
N ASN A 2 -4.95 17.26 0.61
CA ASN A 2 -4.79 16.09 1.48
C ASN A 2 -4.00 15.00 0.75
N TYR A 3 -3.62 13.95 1.47
CA TYR A 3 -2.84 12.83 0.96
C TYR A 3 -3.53 11.53 1.34
N PHE A 4 -3.51 10.56 0.44
CA PHE A 4 -3.93 9.18 0.71
C PHE A 4 -2.85 8.25 0.17
N ASP A 5 -2.10 7.66 1.09
CA ASP A 5 -0.99 6.76 0.80
C ASP A 5 -1.36 5.30 1.08
N LEU A 6 -1.05 4.44 0.10
CA LEU A 6 -1.46 3.04 0.09
C LEU A 6 -0.54 2.12 0.87
N HIS A 7 0.65 2.55 1.31
CA HIS A 7 1.58 1.63 1.95
C HIS A 7 2.67 2.31 2.79
N CYS A 8 2.78 1.91 4.06
CA CYS A 8 3.94 2.15 4.93
C CYS A 8 4.08 1.01 5.95
N ASP A 9 5.28 0.79 6.47
CA ASP A 9 5.59 -0.24 7.49
C ASP A 9 5.60 0.28 8.93
N THR A 10 5.18 1.53 9.12
CA THR A 10 5.26 2.23 10.40
C THR A 10 4.56 1.50 11.54
N ALA A 11 3.45 0.78 11.30
CA ALA A 11 2.79 0.02 12.37
C ALA A 11 3.68 -1.11 12.90
N THR A 12 4.39 -1.82 12.02
CA THR A 12 5.35 -2.86 12.39
C THR A 12 6.59 -2.25 13.05
N GLU A 13 7.18 -1.21 12.46
CA GLU A 13 8.39 -0.59 13.00
C GLU A 13 8.15 0.12 14.35
N ALA A 14 6.99 0.76 14.51
CA ALA A 14 6.60 1.39 15.77
C ALA A 14 6.44 0.37 16.90
N ALA A 15 5.89 -0.81 16.63
CA ALA A 15 5.80 -1.89 17.60
C ALA A 15 7.19 -2.40 18.04
N LYS A 16 8.14 -2.50 17.10
CA LYS A 16 9.53 -2.91 17.39
C LYS A 16 10.29 -1.87 18.20
N ALA A 17 10.17 -0.59 17.83
CA ALA A 17 10.87 0.51 18.48
C ALA A 17 10.15 1.03 19.74
N ASN A 18 8.93 0.55 20.00
CA ASN A 18 8.05 1.00 21.07
C ASN A 18 7.79 2.52 21.05
N VAL A 19 7.34 3.02 19.90
CA VAL A 19 7.04 4.45 19.65
C VAL A 19 5.60 4.65 19.16
N GLY A 20 5.10 5.88 19.29
CA GLY A 20 3.73 6.25 18.88
C GLY A 20 3.61 6.74 17.43
N VAL A 21 2.50 7.42 17.14
CA VAL A 21 2.18 7.94 15.79
C VAL A 21 2.91 9.25 15.42
N SER A 22 3.41 9.97 16.42
CA SER A 22 4.07 11.28 16.30
C SER A 22 5.30 11.34 17.18
N HIS A 23 6.28 12.18 16.82
CA HIS A 23 7.56 12.32 17.53
C HIS A 23 8.28 10.98 17.72
N ASN A 24 8.16 10.10 16.72
CA ASN A 24 8.59 8.71 16.78
C ASN A 24 9.96 8.46 16.14
N GLY A 25 10.48 9.45 15.38
CA GLY A 25 11.78 9.36 14.72
C GLY A 25 11.80 8.51 13.43
N LEU A 26 10.66 7.95 13.04
CA LEU A 26 10.46 7.16 11.83
C LEU A 26 10.29 8.05 10.59
N GLN A 27 10.29 7.46 9.39
CA GLN A 27 10.00 8.15 8.14
C GLN A 27 8.55 8.63 8.10
N LEU A 28 7.61 7.85 8.64
CA LEU A 28 6.26 8.32 8.89
C LEU A 28 6.08 8.75 10.35
N ASP A 29 6.40 10.02 10.60
CA ASP A 29 6.10 10.71 11.83
C ASP A 29 5.07 11.80 11.54
N LEU A 30 3.85 11.68 12.09
CA LEU A 30 2.78 12.63 11.78
C LEU A 30 3.12 14.07 12.18
N ALA A 31 4.01 14.28 13.16
CA ALA A 31 4.46 15.62 13.54
C ALA A 31 5.32 16.30 12.46
N LYS A 32 5.87 15.54 11.51
CA LYS A 32 6.63 16.09 10.38
C LYS A 32 5.73 16.66 9.29
N LEU A 33 4.49 16.17 9.14
CA LEU A 33 3.56 16.66 8.13
C LEU A 33 2.92 18.00 8.54
N GLN A 34 3.47 19.10 8.02
CA GLN A 34 3.07 20.46 8.42
C GLN A 34 1.74 20.93 7.82
N THR A 35 1.37 20.44 6.63
CA THR A 35 0.18 20.91 5.91
C THR A 35 -0.61 19.75 5.30
N GLY A 36 -1.93 19.92 5.19
CA GLY A 36 -2.84 18.87 4.74
C GLY A 36 -3.16 17.84 5.82
N ARG A 37 -3.95 16.84 5.46
CA ARG A 37 -4.23 15.65 6.26
C ARG A 37 -3.93 14.40 5.46
N LEU A 38 -3.52 13.36 6.17
CA LEU A 38 -3.12 12.08 5.61
C LEU A 38 -4.23 11.05 5.90
N CYS A 39 -4.57 10.22 4.93
CA CYS A 39 -5.10 8.89 5.16
C CYS A 39 -4.02 7.88 4.80
N GLN A 40 -3.67 7.00 5.73
CA GLN A 40 -2.57 6.05 5.52
C GLN A 40 -3.05 4.62 5.71
N SER A 41 -2.67 3.76 4.76
CA SER A 41 -2.67 2.30 4.94
C SER A 41 -1.43 1.91 5.73
N TYR A 42 -1.62 1.45 6.97
CA TYR A 42 -0.55 0.99 7.84
C TYR A 42 -0.41 -0.52 7.72
N ALA A 43 0.66 -0.99 7.06
CA ALA A 43 0.93 -2.40 6.92
C ALA A 43 1.49 -2.99 8.21
N VAL A 44 0.91 -4.12 8.63
CA VAL A 44 1.61 -5.06 9.50
C VAL A 44 2.38 -6.03 8.59
N PHE A 45 3.67 -5.78 8.41
CA PHE A 45 4.56 -6.65 7.64
C PHE A 45 4.83 -7.99 8.31
N ILE A 46 4.63 -9.07 7.56
CA ILE A 46 4.92 -10.45 7.98
C ILE A 46 6.18 -10.95 7.24
N PRO A 47 7.32 -11.07 7.94
CA PRO A 47 8.55 -11.60 7.36
C PRO A 47 8.38 -12.99 6.77
N ASP A 48 9.13 -13.29 5.70
CA ASP A 48 9.13 -14.63 5.07
C ASP A 48 9.57 -15.77 6.00
N THR A 49 10.22 -15.45 7.10
CA THR A 49 10.63 -16.42 8.12
C THR A 49 9.51 -16.79 9.09
N LEU A 50 8.42 -16.02 9.16
CA LEU A 50 7.26 -16.32 9.99
C LEU A 50 6.19 -17.04 9.18
N ARG A 51 5.77 -18.22 9.66
CA ARG A 51 4.76 -19.07 9.03
C ARG A 51 3.83 -19.65 10.09
N GLY A 52 2.66 -20.11 9.68
CA GLY A 52 1.71 -20.76 10.58
C GLY A 52 1.24 -19.84 11.72
N GLU A 53 0.97 -20.45 12.89
CA GLU A 53 0.51 -19.73 14.08
C GLU A 53 1.44 -18.58 14.51
N PRO A 54 2.79 -18.71 14.50
CA PRO A 54 3.68 -17.57 14.75
C PRO A 54 3.42 -16.32 13.90
N ALA A 55 3.07 -16.48 12.62
CA ALA A 55 2.75 -15.33 11.75
C ALA A 55 1.47 -14.62 12.21
N TRP A 56 0.45 -15.39 12.57
CA TRP A 56 -0.81 -14.86 13.11
C TRP A 56 -0.61 -14.14 14.45
N GLN A 57 0.14 -14.75 15.37
CA GLN A 57 0.42 -14.14 16.68
C GLN A 57 1.25 -12.86 16.55
N TYR A 58 2.19 -12.82 15.59
CA TYR A 58 2.94 -11.61 15.28
C TYR A 58 2.02 -10.49 14.77
N PHE A 59 1.10 -10.81 13.86
CA PHE A 59 0.08 -9.87 13.40
C PHE A 59 -0.74 -9.30 14.57
N LEU A 60 -1.29 -10.17 15.43
CA LEU A 60 -2.10 -9.75 16.58
C LEU A 60 -1.33 -8.80 17.50
N HIS A 61 -0.05 -9.08 17.74
CA HIS A 61 0.80 -8.21 18.56
C HIS A 61 0.95 -6.81 17.96
N CYS A 62 1.34 -6.73 16.67
CA CYS A 62 1.57 -5.46 15.98
C CYS A 62 0.26 -4.67 15.79
N ALA A 63 -0.81 -5.33 15.37
CA ALA A 63 -2.12 -4.70 15.18
C ALA A 63 -2.65 -4.13 16.50
N ALA A 64 -2.66 -4.92 17.58
CA ALA A 64 -3.10 -4.44 18.89
C ALA A 64 -2.20 -3.32 19.44
N TYR A 65 -0.90 -3.36 19.15
CA TYR A 65 0.01 -2.26 19.49
C TYR A 65 -0.40 -0.99 18.76
N TRP A 66 -0.57 -1.06 17.44
CA TRP A 66 -0.91 0.08 16.61
C TRP A 66 -2.28 0.67 16.95
N GLU A 67 -3.30 -0.16 17.17
CA GLU A 67 -4.63 0.26 17.63
C GLU A 67 -4.55 1.09 18.92
N ARG A 68 -3.72 0.68 19.89
CA ARG A 68 -3.50 1.44 21.13
C ARG A 68 -2.79 2.77 20.87
N GLN A 69 -1.80 2.81 19.99
CA GLN A 69 -1.09 4.06 19.67
C GLN A 69 -2.01 5.06 18.98
N VAL A 70 -2.82 4.61 18.02
CA VAL A 70 -3.81 5.49 17.34
C VAL A 70 -4.89 5.93 18.32
N GLY A 71 -5.42 5.02 19.15
CA GLY A 71 -6.47 5.35 20.13
C GLY A 71 -6.01 6.29 21.26
N ALA A 72 -4.71 6.35 21.55
CA ALA A 72 -4.13 7.28 22.52
C ALA A 72 -3.71 8.62 21.90
N ALA A 73 -3.69 8.72 20.57
CA ALA A 73 -3.23 9.91 19.87
C ALA A 73 -4.38 10.89 19.58
N GLU A 74 -4.07 12.18 19.62
CA GLU A 74 -5.01 13.21 19.17
C GLU A 74 -4.93 13.39 17.65
N LYS A 75 -6.06 13.74 17.03
CA LYS A 75 -6.16 14.12 15.60
C LYS A 75 -5.80 13.01 14.60
N ILE A 76 -5.94 11.74 14.96
CA ILE A 76 -5.93 10.61 14.02
C ILE A 76 -7.06 9.66 14.39
N GLU A 77 -7.68 9.03 13.38
CA GLU A 77 -8.74 8.06 13.59
C GLU A 77 -8.44 6.77 12.82
N LEU A 78 -8.57 5.62 13.49
CA LEU A 78 -8.47 4.31 12.85
C LEU A 78 -9.82 3.92 12.25
N LEU A 79 -9.89 3.92 10.92
CA LEU A 79 -11.07 3.65 10.12
C LEU A 79 -11.21 2.16 9.82
N GLN A 80 -12.46 1.70 9.87
CA GLN A 80 -12.88 0.43 9.28
C GLN A 80 -13.36 0.57 7.84
N CYS A 81 -13.59 1.78 7.35
CA CYS A 81 -14.00 2.05 5.96
C CYS A 81 -13.12 3.17 5.43
N PRO A 82 -12.05 2.88 4.66
CA PRO A 82 -11.13 3.91 4.20
C PRO A 82 -11.81 4.96 3.30
N GLY A 83 -12.97 4.65 2.70
CA GLY A 83 -13.80 5.60 1.96
C GLY A 83 -14.34 6.77 2.82
N GLU A 84 -14.27 6.66 4.15
CA GLU A 84 -14.64 7.72 5.10
C GLU A 84 -13.52 8.74 5.38
N ALA A 85 -12.33 8.59 4.80
CA ALA A 85 -11.18 9.44 5.10
C ALA A 85 -11.48 10.96 5.00
N GLU A 86 -12.33 11.36 4.04
CA GLU A 86 -12.72 12.77 3.88
C GLU A 86 -13.44 13.32 5.13
N ARG A 87 -14.22 12.51 5.85
CA ARG A 87 -14.86 12.91 7.11
C ARG A 87 -13.81 13.32 8.14
N CYS A 88 -12.77 12.52 8.32
CA CYS A 88 -11.68 12.82 9.26
C CYS A 88 -10.97 14.11 8.85
N TRP A 89 -10.67 14.28 7.55
CA TRP A 89 -9.99 15.48 7.06
C TRP A 89 -10.81 16.75 7.29
N LEU A 90 -12.12 16.73 7.07
CA LEU A 90 -13.03 17.85 7.34
C LEU A 90 -13.08 18.22 8.83
N GLN A 91 -12.86 17.25 9.72
CA GLN A 91 -12.74 17.45 11.17
C GLN A 91 -11.34 17.88 11.60
N GLY A 92 -10.41 18.02 10.64
CA GLY A 92 -9.03 18.38 10.93
C GLY A 92 -8.20 17.22 11.50
N CYS A 93 -8.63 15.98 11.32
CA CYS A 93 -7.95 14.75 11.72
C CYS A 93 -7.26 14.06 10.53
N HIS A 94 -6.20 13.31 10.82
CA HIS A 94 -5.66 12.27 9.96
C HIS A 94 -6.56 11.03 10.03
N ALA A 95 -6.45 10.16 9.04
CA ALA A 95 -7.11 8.87 9.00
C ALA A 95 -6.06 7.76 8.87
N ALA A 96 -6.38 6.60 9.41
CA ALA A 96 -5.57 5.40 9.32
C ALA A 96 -6.47 4.21 9.04
N PHE A 97 -5.95 3.18 8.39
CA PHE A 97 -6.57 1.86 8.41
C PHE A 97 -5.46 0.81 8.32
N LEU A 98 -5.78 -0.42 8.72
CA LEU A 98 -4.81 -1.50 8.71
C LEU A 98 -4.77 -2.20 7.35
N SER A 99 -3.57 -2.53 6.92
CA SER A 99 -3.29 -3.52 5.90
C SER A 99 -2.34 -4.58 6.46
N VAL A 100 -2.18 -5.69 5.75
CA VAL A 100 -1.16 -6.69 6.06
C VAL A 100 -0.30 -6.91 4.84
N GLU A 101 1.01 -6.88 5.02
CA GLU A 101 1.96 -7.20 3.96
C GLU A 101 2.50 -8.63 4.17
N GLY A 102 2.12 -9.55 3.29
CA GLY A 102 2.51 -10.94 3.36
C GLY A 102 1.38 -11.86 3.81
N GLY A 103 0.81 -12.60 2.86
CA GLY A 103 -0.28 -13.57 3.08
C GLY A 103 0.03 -14.74 4.03
N ALA A 104 1.28 -14.90 4.45
CA ALA A 104 1.66 -15.89 5.48
C ALA A 104 0.91 -15.69 6.80
N VAL A 105 0.39 -14.48 7.05
CA VAL A 105 -0.53 -14.18 8.17
C VAL A 105 -1.71 -15.15 8.25
N LEU A 106 -2.18 -15.65 7.10
CA LEU A 106 -3.35 -16.51 7.04
C LEU A 106 -3.05 -17.93 7.51
N ALA A 107 -1.78 -18.34 7.62
CA ALA A 107 -1.40 -19.66 8.12
C ALA A 107 -2.13 -20.84 7.44
N GLY A 108 -2.52 -20.70 6.17
CA GLY A 108 -3.30 -21.71 5.43
C GLY A 108 -4.78 -21.84 5.86
N LYS A 109 -5.32 -20.85 6.57
CA LYS A 109 -6.66 -20.82 7.17
C LYS A 109 -7.50 -19.68 6.60
N THR A 110 -8.60 -19.99 5.93
CA THR A 110 -9.50 -18.96 5.37
C THR A 110 -10.26 -18.19 6.45
N GLU A 111 -10.47 -18.81 7.62
CA GLU A 111 -11.12 -18.19 8.78
C GLU A 111 -10.39 -16.92 9.25
N TYR A 112 -9.07 -16.86 9.12
CA TYR A 112 -8.29 -15.68 9.49
C TYR A 112 -8.61 -14.46 8.62
N ILE A 113 -9.16 -14.61 7.42
CA ILE A 113 -9.58 -13.47 6.59
C ILE A 113 -10.74 -12.71 7.27
N ARG A 114 -11.66 -13.44 7.92
CA ARG A 114 -12.75 -12.81 8.69
C ARG A 114 -12.22 -12.15 9.95
N GLU A 115 -11.26 -12.79 10.63
CA GLU A 115 -10.61 -12.20 11.80
C GLU A 115 -9.81 -10.94 11.45
N LEU A 116 -9.05 -10.94 10.35
CA LEU A 116 -8.38 -9.74 9.82
C LEU A 116 -9.39 -8.60 9.61
N THR A 117 -10.56 -8.91 9.04
CA THR A 117 -11.62 -7.92 8.82
C THR A 117 -12.16 -7.36 10.13
N ALA A 118 -12.30 -8.19 11.16
CA ALA A 118 -12.72 -7.78 12.51
C ALA A 118 -11.69 -6.87 13.19
N HIS A 119 -10.40 -7.06 12.91
CA HIS A 119 -9.31 -6.14 13.27
C HIS A 119 -9.26 -4.87 12.39
N GLY A 120 -10.20 -4.66 11.47
CA GLY A 120 -10.23 -3.48 10.61
C GLY A 120 -9.24 -3.52 9.44
N VAL A 121 -8.65 -4.67 9.13
CA VAL A 121 -7.79 -4.81 7.94
C VAL A 121 -8.63 -4.69 6.68
N ARG A 122 -8.16 -3.90 5.71
CA ARG A 122 -8.86 -3.67 4.43
C ARG A 122 -8.06 -4.00 3.19
N MET A 123 -6.77 -4.29 3.33
CA MET A 123 -5.93 -4.71 2.22
C MET A 123 -4.94 -5.77 2.69
N LEU A 124 -4.70 -6.78 1.85
CA LEU A 124 -3.74 -7.84 2.12
C LEU A 124 -2.86 -8.10 0.89
N THR A 125 -1.55 -7.90 1.05
CA THR A 125 -0.55 -8.26 0.05
C THR A 125 -0.38 -9.76 0.00
N LEU A 126 -0.67 -10.38 -1.15
CA LEU A 126 -0.82 -11.84 -1.26
C LEU A 126 0.47 -12.59 -0.87
N THR A 127 1.61 -12.03 -1.20
CA THR A 127 2.94 -12.56 -0.89
C THR A 127 3.87 -11.42 -0.45
N TRP A 128 5.00 -11.74 0.18
CA TRP A 128 6.18 -10.87 0.12
C TRP A 128 7.09 -11.39 -1.01
N ASN A 129 8.41 -11.41 -0.86
CA ASN A 129 9.31 -11.82 -1.93
C ASN A 129 9.40 -13.33 -2.17
N GLY A 130 9.24 -14.15 -1.13
CA GLY A 130 9.29 -15.60 -1.20
C GLY A 130 7.93 -16.26 -1.45
N GLU A 131 7.92 -17.58 -1.32
CA GLU A 131 6.70 -18.38 -1.41
C GLU A 131 6.00 -18.43 -0.03
N ASN A 132 4.67 -18.39 -0.04
CA ASN A 132 3.83 -18.68 1.13
C ASN A 132 2.67 -19.62 0.76
N GLU A 133 1.68 -19.77 1.64
CA GLU A 133 0.53 -20.65 1.42
C GLU A 133 -0.36 -20.20 0.25
N LEU A 134 -0.33 -18.92 -0.12
CA LEU A 134 -1.16 -18.34 -1.18
C LEU A 134 -0.50 -18.51 -2.55
N GLY A 135 0.81 -18.31 -2.65
CA GLY A 135 1.51 -18.36 -3.93
C GLY A 135 2.96 -17.92 -3.83
N SER A 136 3.50 -17.47 -4.96
CA SER A 136 4.91 -17.11 -5.13
C SER A 136 5.11 -15.62 -5.30
N GLY A 137 5.97 -15.05 -4.46
CA GLY A 137 6.45 -13.69 -4.59
C GLY A 137 7.47 -13.50 -5.70
N ALA A 138 7.89 -12.26 -5.93
CA ALA A 138 8.77 -11.84 -7.02
C ALA A 138 10.15 -12.53 -7.01
N GLY A 139 10.57 -13.10 -5.88
CA GLY A 139 11.79 -13.89 -5.74
C GLY A 139 11.60 -15.41 -5.89
N ALA A 140 10.39 -15.86 -6.21
CA ALA A 140 10.02 -17.27 -6.35
C ALA A 140 9.31 -17.56 -7.68
N ALA A 141 9.35 -18.82 -8.12
CA ALA A 141 8.68 -19.29 -9.33
C ALA A 141 7.31 -19.94 -9.03
N GLY A 142 6.44 -20.06 -10.03
CA GLY A 142 5.08 -20.60 -9.89
C GLY A 142 4.04 -19.50 -9.63
N GLY A 143 2.76 -19.87 -9.58
CA GLY A 143 1.64 -18.94 -9.42
C GLY A 143 0.91 -19.05 -8.07
N LEU A 144 -0.40 -18.81 -8.10
CA LEU A 144 -1.28 -19.02 -6.95
C LEU A 144 -1.49 -20.52 -6.69
N LYS A 145 -1.30 -20.89 -5.43
CA LYS A 145 -1.62 -22.22 -4.90
C LYS A 145 -3.14 -22.40 -4.76
N PRO A 146 -3.63 -23.65 -4.62
CA PRO A 146 -5.06 -23.91 -4.40
C PRO A 146 -5.65 -23.11 -3.24
N PHE A 147 -4.91 -22.98 -2.13
CA PHE A 147 -5.30 -22.15 -0.99
C PHE A 147 -5.40 -20.67 -1.37
N GLY A 148 -4.40 -20.10 -2.06
CA GLY A 148 -4.42 -18.70 -2.48
C GLY A 148 -5.64 -18.33 -3.33
N ARG A 149 -6.10 -19.24 -4.22
CA ARG A 149 -7.32 -19.04 -5.00
C ARG A 149 -8.59 -19.05 -4.15
N ALA A 150 -8.61 -19.84 -3.08
CA ALA A 150 -9.71 -19.85 -2.12
C ALA A 150 -9.68 -18.59 -1.24
N ALA A 151 -8.50 -18.21 -0.75
CA ALA A 151 -8.26 -17.02 0.04
C ALA A 151 -8.66 -15.75 -0.71
N LEU A 152 -8.27 -15.60 -1.97
CA LEU A 152 -8.64 -14.46 -2.81
C LEU A 152 -10.16 -14.25 -2.87
N ARG A 153 -10.94 -15.33 -3.03
CA ARG A 153 -12.41 -15.24 -3.05
C ARG A 153 -12.99 -14.85 -1.70
N GLU A 154 -12.43 -15.36 -0.60
CA GLU A 154 -12.89 -14.99 0.74
C GLU A 154 -12.51 -13.56 1.11
N MET A 155 -11.33 -13.07 0.69
CA MET A 155 -10.93 -11.66 0.84
C MET A 155 -11.95 -10.73 0.19
N GLU A 156 -12.37 -11.03 -1.04
CA GLU A 156 -13.38 -10.23 -1.75
C GLU A 156 -14.74 -10.21 -1.03
N ARG A 157 -15.13 -11.34 -0.42
CA ARG A 157 -16.37 -11.45 0.38
C ARG A 157 -16.29 -10.69 1.69
N CYS A 158 -15.09 -10.55 2.26
CA CYS A 158 -14.84 -9.83 3.50
C CYS A 158 -14.42 -8.38 3.28
N ASN A 159 -14.54 -7.85 2.06
CA ASN A 159 -14.15 -6.49 1.70
C ASN A 159 -12.67 -6.18 2.02
N ILE A 160 -11.78 -7.16 1.82
CA ILE A 160 -10.33 -6.97 1.82
C ILE A 160 -9.84 -6.89 0.38
N ALA A 161 -9.19 -5.79 0.00
CA ALA A 161 -8.56 -5.62 -1.30
C ALA A 161 -7.35 -6.56 -1.46
N ALA A 162 -7.29 -7.23 -2.60
CA ALA A 162 -6.13 -8.02 -2.98
C ALA A 162 -5.03 -7.10 -3.48
N ASP A 163 -3.92 -7.06 -2.73
CA ASP A 163 -2.73 -6.32 -3.11
C ASP A 163 -1.73 -7.25 -3.81
N VAL A 164 -1.39 -6.90 -5.06
CA VAL A 164 -0.49 -7.65 -5.95
C VAL A 164 0.91 -7.07 -5.99
N SER A 165 1.21 -6.04 -5.18
CA SER A 165 2.59 -5.78 -4.80
C SER A 165 3.24 -7.07 -4.31
N HIS A 166 4.51 -7.26 -4.62
CA HIS A 166 5.35 -8.43 -4.32
C HIS A 166 5.01 -9.72 -5.06
N LEU A 167 3.83 -9.86 -5.63
CA LEU A 167 3.46 -11.04 -6.40
C LEU A 167 4.30 -11.13 -7.67
N ASN A 168 4.71 -12.34 -8.06
CA ASN A 168 5.38 -12.52 -9.34
C ASN A 168 4.41 -12.44 -10.54
N ASP A 169 4.98 -12.47 -11.75
CA ASP A 169 4.20 -12.33 -12.98
C ASP A 169 3.19 -13.45 -13.18
N GLU A 170 3.55 -14.70 -12.88
CA GLU A 170 2.65 -15.85 -12.99
C GLU A 170 1.44 -15.69 -12.06
N GLY A 171 1.68 -15.35 -10.79
CA GLY A 171 0.64 -15.09 -9.80
C GLY A 171 -0.25 -13.92 -10.20
N PHE A 172 0.32 -12.82 -10.71
CA PHE A 172 -0.44 -11.66 -11.18
C PHE A 172 -1.47 -12.06 -12.24
N TRP A 173 -1.05 -12.79 -13.28
CA TRP A 173 -1.94 -13.21 -14.36
C TRP A 173 -2.95 -14.27 -13.92
N GLU A 174 -2.74 -14.94 -12.79
CA GLU A 174 -3.74 -15.80 -12.18
C GLU A 174 -4.75 -15.02 -11.32
N VAL A 175 -4.32 -13.97 -10.62
CA VAL A 175 -5.23 -13.02 -9.95
C VAL A 175 -6.15 -12.39 -10.99
N GLU A 176 -5.60 -11.93 -12.13
CA GLU A 176 -6.37 -11.34 -13.23
C GLU A 176 -7.52 -12.26 -13.68
N LYS A 177 -7.25 -13.57 -13.83
CA LYS A 177 -8.27 -14.54 -14.26
C LYS A 177 -9.34 -14.86 -13.22
N ILE A 178 -9.05 -14.68 -11.92
CA ILE A 178 -9.87 -15.25 -10.84
C ILE A 178 -10.58 -14.16 -10.02
N ALA A 179 -9.92 -13.03 -9.77
CA ALA A 179 -10.47 -11.94 -9.00
C ALA A 179 -11.72 -11.39 -9.69
N GLN A 180 -12.76 -11.13 -8.92
CA GLN A 180 -13.98 -10.45 -9.37
C GLN A 180 -13.97 -8.97 -9.00
N ARG A 181 -13.13 -8.59 -8.02
CA ARG A 181 -12.92 -7.20 -7.61
C ARG A 181 -11.63 -6.66 -8.23
N PRO A 182 -11.47 -5.33 -8.32
CA PRO A 182 -10.26 -4.75 -8.89
C PRO A 182 -9.05 -4.99 -7.96
N PRO A 183 -7.91 -5.48 -8.48
CA PRO A 183 -6.69 -5.60 -7.67
C PRO A 183 -6.07 -4.22 -7.42
N VAL A 184 -5.24 -4.14 -6.37
CA VAL A 184 -4.41 -2.97 -6.05
C VAL A 184 -2.96 -3.39 -6.15
N ALA A 185 -2.08 -2.56 -6.69
CA ALA A 185 -0.64 -2.67 -6.46
C ALA A 185 -0.26 -1.50 -5.54
N SER A 186 -0.19 -1.74 -4.23
CA SER A 186 -0.14 -0.66 -3.24
C SER A 186 1.14 0.17 -3.28
N HIS A 187 2.23 -0.38 -3.81
CA HIS A 187 3.55 0.25 -3.88
C HIS A 187 4.40 -0.44 -4.98
N SER A 188 4.16 -0.12 -6.25
CA SER A 188 4.93 -0.69 -7.39
C SER A 188 5.12 0.33 -8.51
N ASN A 189 6.31 0.35 -9.14
CA ASN A 189 6.65 1.30 -10.20
C ASN A 189 6.69 0.63 -11.58
N SER A 190 7.22 1.33 -12.60
CA SER A 190 7.28 0.85 -14.00
C SER A 190 8.55 0.06 -14.26
N ARG A 191 8.39 -1.19 -14.72
CA ARG A 191 9.51 -2.09 -15.06
C ARG A 191 10.26 -1.61 -16.30
N ARG A 192 9.59 -0.85 -17.17
CA ARG A 192 10.19 -0.23 -18.35
C ARG A 192 11.24 0.82 -17.98
N LEU A 193 11.03 1.55 -16.88
CA LEU A 193 11.92 2.63 -16.44
C LEU A 193 12.99 2.15 -15.44
N CYS A 194 12.68 1.12 -14.65
CA CYS A 194 13.61 0.46 -13.74
C CYS A 194 13.32 -1.04 -13.70
N GLY A 195 14.30 -1.86 -14.09
CA GLY A 195 14.12 -3.28 -14.41
C GLY A 195 13.89 -4.23 -13.21
N ALA A 196 13.52 -3.70 -12.04
CA ALA A 196 13.26 -4.50 -10.85
C ALA A 196 12.08 -5.47 -11.08
N PRO A 197 12.19 -6.77 -10.70
CA PRO A 197 11.07 -7.71 -10.78
C PRO A 197 9.82 -7.27 -10.01
N ARG A 198 10.00 -6.43 -8.98
CA ARG A 198 8.92 -5.82 -8.21
C ARG A 198 8.13 -4.77 -8.98
N ASN A 199 8.68 -4.17 -10.02
CA ASN A 199 7.96 -3.21 -10.84
C ASN A 199 7.01 -3.91 -11.82
N LEU A 200 5.94 -3.22 -12.20
CA LEU A 200 4.91 -3.71 -13.12
C LEU A 200 5.37 -3.57 -14.56
N THR A 201 5.05 -4.55 -15.40
CA THR A 201 5.07 -4.36 -16.85
C THR A 201 3.95 -3.42 -17.30
N ASP A 202 4.07 -2.86 -18.50
CA ASP A 202 3.02 -2.01 -19.09
C ASP A 202 1.68 -2.77 -19.18
N ASP A 203 1.70 -4.07 -19.47
CA ASP A 203 0.50 -4.89 -19.58
C ASP A 203 -0.14 -5.19 -18.21
N GLN A 204 0.67 -5.42 -17.17
CA GLN A 204 0.17 -5.54 -15.81
C GLN A 204 -0.48 -4.23 -15.35
N PHE A 205 0.14 -3.09 -15.65
CA PHE A 205 -0.43 -1.78 -15.34
C PHE A 205 -1.79 -1.56 -16.03
N ARG A 206 -1.87 -1.79 -17.35
CA ARG A 206 -3.13 -1.65 -18.11
C ARG A 206 -4.23 -2.54 -17.56
N CYS A 207 -3.90 -3.79 -17.22
CA CYS A 207 -4.85 -4.70 -16.59
C CYS A 207 -5.44 -4.15 -15.28
N ILE A 208 -4.61 -3.57 -14.41
CA ILE A 208 -5.11 -2.95 -13.17
C ILE A 208 -6.01 -1.75 -13.51
N ALA A 209 -5.58 -0.89 -14.43
CA ALA A 209 -6.31 0.31 -14.82
C ALA A 209 -7.69 0.01 -15.44
N GLU A 210 -7.75 -0.92 -16.39
CA GLU A 210 -8.99 -1.34 -17.07
C GLU A 210 -10.03 -1.93 -16.10
N ARG A 211 -9.56 -2.51 -14.99
CA ARG A 211 -10.42 -3.05 -13.93
C ARG A 211 -10.83 -2.01 -12.90
N GLY A 212 -10.34 -0.78 -13.00
CA GLY A 212 -10.59 0.28 -12.01
C GLY A 212 -9.87 0.06 -10.68
N GLY A 213 -8.71 -0.61 -10.71
CA GLY A 213 -7.81 -0.79 -9.57
C GLY A 213 -6.95 0.43 -9.30
N LEU A 214 -5.95 0.27 -8.44
CA LEU A 214 -4.99 1.33 -8.09
C LEU A 214 -3.54 0.86 -8.24
N VAL A 215 -2.65 1.80 -8.55
CA VAL A 215 -1.20 1.61 -8.53
C VAL A 215 -0.57 2.74 -7.72
N GLY A 216 -0.03 2.40 -6.55
CA GLY A 216 0.72 3.31 -5.69
C GLY A 216 2.15 3.46 -6.18
N LEU A 217 2.58 4.70 -6.44
CA LEU A 217 3.96 5.02 -6.79
C LEU A 217 4.86 4.80 -5.57
N ASN A 218 5.79 3.84 -5.68
CA ASN A 218 6.73 3.46 -4.63
C ASN A 218 7.95 4.39 -4.61
N PHE A 219 8.34 4.86 -3.42
CA PHE A 219 9.46 5.80 -3.27
C PHE A 219 10.81 5.10 -3.04
N TYR A 220 10.85 3.78 -2.87
CA TYR A 220 12.09 3.02 -2.73
C TYR A 220 13.04 3.32 -3.90
N THR A 221 14.21 3.84 -3.56
CA THR A 221 15.26 4.19 -4.51
C THR A 221 15.61 3.07 -5.49
N GLY A 222 15.54 1.80 -5.05
CA GLY A 222 15.81 0.62 -5.86
C GLY A 222 14.74 0.29 -6.91
N PHE A 223 13.54 0.86 -6.78
CA PHE A 223 12.44 0.67 -7.74
C PHE A 223 12.20 1.91 -8.62
N LEU A 224 12.85 3.03 -8.31
CA LEU A 224 12.76 4.27 -9.09
C LEU A 224 13.76 4.31 -10.25
N ARG A 225 14.93 3.67 -10.09
CA ARG A 225 15.97 3.60 -11.12
C ARG A 225 17.02 2.54 -10.80
N ASP A 226 17.73 2.10 -11.83
CA ASP A 226 18.79 1.08 -11.71
C ASP A 226 20.05 1.56 -10.94
N ALA A 227 20.19 2.87 -10.71
CA ALA A 227 21.26 3.48 -9.89
C ALA A 227 20.66 4.13 -8.63
N PRO A 228 20.30 3.34 -7.59
CA PRO A 228 19.43 3.77 -6.49
C PRO A 228 19.97 4.97 -5.71
N GLN A 229 21.28 5.07 -5.54
CA GLN A 229 21.97 6.16 -4.85
C GLN A 229 21.78 7.54 -5.52
N THR A 230 21.30 7.56 -6.77
CA THR A 230 21.02 8.80 -7.51
C THR A 230 19.51 9.06 -7.67
N ALA A 231 18.66 8.25 -7.03
CA ALA A 231 17.22 8.41 -7.11
C ALA A 231 16.78 9.68 -6.38
N CYS A 232 15.82 10.39 -6.97
CA CYS A 232 15.23 11.59 -6.40
C CYS A 232 13.72 11.64 -6.68
N MET A 233 13.06 12.64 -6.09
CA MET A 233 11.65 12.91 -6.29
C MET A 233 11.24 13.02 -7.77
N GLU A 234 12.13 13.46 -8.65
CA GLU A 234 11.85 13.54 -10.10
C GLU A 234 11.67 12.15 -10.74
N ASP A 235 12.32 11.11 -10.22
CA ASP A 235 12.12 9.76 -10.73
C ASP A 235 10.70 9.26 -10.43
N ILE A 236 10.07 9.70 -9.34
CA ILE A 236 8.64 9.43 -9.05
C ILE A 236 7.77 10.08 -10.13
N LEU A 237 8.06 11.33 -10.51
CA LEU A 237 7.34 12.04 -11.57
C LEU A 237 7.50 11.33 -12.93
N ARG A 238 8.70 10.83 -13.25
CA ARG A 238 8.94 10.04 -14.47
C ARG A 238 8.10 8.76 -14.51
N HIS A 239 7.99 8.06 -13.38
CA HIS A 239 7.13 6.89 -13.28
C HIS A 239 5.64 7.25 -13.43
N ALA A 240 5.20 8.34 -12.82
CA ALA A 240 3.85 8.86 -12.98
C ALA A 240 3.57 9.22 -14.45
N GLU A 241 4.46 9.96 -15.11
CA GLU A 241 4.33 10.36 -16.52
C GLU A 241 4.17 9.14 -17.45
N HIS A 242 5.01 8.12 -17.27
CA HIS A 242 4.90 6.89 -18.05
C HIS A 242 3.55 6.20 -17.86
N PHE A 243 3.08 6.06 -16.63
CA PHE A 243 1.78 5.44 -16.36
C PHE A 243 0.58 6.30 -16.81
N LEU A 244 0.69 7.63 -16.74
CA LEU A 244 -0.31 8.55 -17.31
C LEU A 244 -0.40 8.37 -18.84
N ALA A 245 0.73 8.19 -19.53
CA ALA A 245 0.75 7.89 -20.96
C ALA A 245 0.11 6.53 -21.33
N LEU A 246 -0.09 5.65 -20.34
CA LEU A 246 -0.83 4.40 -20.47
C LEU A 246 -2.32 4.51 -20.06
N GLY A 247 -2.83 5.71 -19.79
CA GLY A 247 -4.20 5.95 -19.37
C GLY A 247 -4.42 5.90 -17.85
N GLY A 248 -3.37 6.10 -17.05
CA GLY A 248 -3.38 5.96 -15.59
C GLY A 248 -4.07 7.04 -14.78
N GLU A 249 -4.83 7.95 -15.38
CA GLU A 249 -5.33 9.16 -14.73
C GLU A 249 -6.21 8.86 -13.50
N ASP A 250 -7.01 7.79 -13.54
CA ASP A 250 -7.90 7.33 -12.46
C ASP A 250 -7.33 6.17 -11.62
N THR A 251 -6.08 5.78 -11.89
CA THR A 251 -5.45 4.57 -11.31
C THR A 251 -4.27 4.90 -10.40
N LEU A 252 -3.52 5.96 -10.71
CA LEU A 252 -2.33 6.32 -9.94
C LEU A 252 -2.67 6.85 -8.54
N ALA A 253 -1.86 6.44 -7.57
CA ALA A 253 -1.95 6.81 -6.17
C ALA A 253 -0.54 6.99 -5.56
N LEU A 254 -0.46 7.46 -4.32
CA LEU A 254 0.75 7.38 -3.50
C LEU A 254 0.85 5.99 -2.86
N GLY A 255 2.06 5.44 -2.80
CA GLY A 255 2.35 4.14 -2.19
C GLY A 255 3.76 4.12 -1.61
N SER A 256 3.97 4.95 -0.58
CA SER A 256 5.28 5.47 -0.20
C SER A 256 6.34 4.43 0.12
N ASP A 257 5.96 3.35 0.80
CA ASP A 257 6.91 2.39 1.38
C ASP A 257 7.76 3.03 2.50
N PHE A 258 7.21 4.04 3.18
CA PHE A 258 7.84 4.64 4.35
C PHE A 258 8.05 3.60 5.45
N ASP A 259 9.23 3.66 6.07
CA ASP A 259 9.75 2.74 7.09
C ASP A 259 10.04 1.31 6.60
N GLY A 260 9.67 0.97 5.36
CA GLY A 260 9.95 -0.31 4.71
C GLY A 260 11.20 -0.31 3.83
N ALA A 261 11.59 0.88 3.35
CA ALA A 261 12.59 1.00 2.30
C ALA A 261 13.51 2.22 2.43
N ALA A 262 14.58 2.22 1.63
CA ALA A 262 15.48 3.36 1.51
C ALA A 262 14.88 4.44 0.60
N MET A 263 14.50 5.57 1.19
CA MET A 263 13.89 6.71 0.51
C MET A 263 14.91 7.58 -0.25
N PRO A 264 14.47 8.38 -1.24
CA PRO A 264 15.33 9.37 -1.89
C PRO A 264 15.74 10.45 -0.89
N ALA A 265 16.95 10.99 -1.01
CA ALA A 265 17.47 11.99 -0.06
C ALA A 265 16.61 13.26 0.01
N ASP A 266 15.94 13.59 -1.10
CA ASP A 266 15.08 14.75 -1.21
C ASP A 266 13.61 14.43 -0.84
N LEU A 267 13.29 13.17 -0.52
CA LEU A 267 11.98 12.70 -0.04
C LEU A 267 12.19 11.71 1.12
N SER A 268 12.91 12.13 2.16
CA SER A 268 13.36 11.20 3.22
C SER A 268 12.26 10.76 4.19
N ASP A 269 11.16 11.51 4.28
CA ASP A 269 10.06 11.27 5.20
C ASP A 269 8.76 11.94 4.73
N VAL A 270 7.67 11.70 5.47
CA VAL A 270 6.34 12.24 5.18
C VAL A 270 6.29 13.78 5.11
N GLY A 271 7.24 14.48 5.73
CA GLY A 271 7.33 15.93 5.66
C GLY A 271 7.59 16.45 4.24
N ALA A 272 8.08 15.59 3.33
CA ALA A 272 8.33 15.92 1.94
C ALA A 272 7.11 15.81 1.01
N LEU A 273 5.97 15.24 1.47
CA LEU A 273 4.76 15.09 0.65
C LEU A 273 4.22 16.41 0.07
N PRO A 274 4.17 17.53 0.81
CA PRO A 274 3.76 18.82 0.22
C PRO A 274 4.64 19.24 -0.96
N ARG A 275 5.96 19.01 -0.87
CA ARG A 275 6.87 19.33 -1.96
C ARG A 275 6.68 18.39 -3.16
N LEU A 276 6.46 17.10 -2.93
CA LEU A 276 6.10 16.16 -4.01
C LEU A 276 4.82 16.62 -4.73
N ALA A 277 3.82 17.01 -3.97
CA ALA A 277 2.55 17.48 -4.50
C ALA A 277 2.66 18.78 -5.32
N GLU A 278 3.51 19.72 -4.89
CA GLU A 278 3.85 20.91 -5.67
C GLU A 278 4.51 20.54 -7.00
N ARG A 279 5.41 19.54 -6.99
CA ARG A 279 6.08 19.05 -8.20
C ARG A 279 5.12 18.35 -9.16
N LEU A 280 4.24 17.50 -8.65
CA LEU A 280 3.16 16.89 -9.44
C LEU A 280 2.24 17.96 -10.04
N THR A 281 1.89 19.00 -9.27
CA THR A 281 1.05 20.11 -9.74
C THR A 281 1.74 20.88 -10.87
N ALA A 282 3.04 21.13 -10.75
CA ALA A 282 3.81 21.82 -11.77
C ALA A 282 3.95 20.98 -13.06
N ALA A 283 4.09 19.66 -12.94
CA ALA A 283 4.29 18.76 -14.07
C ALA A 283 2.99 18.42 -14.81
N PHE A 284 1.91 18.13 -14.06
CA PHE A 284 0.69 17.53 -14.62
C PHE A 284 -0.57 18.38 -14.41
N GLY A 285 -0.43 19.55 -13.76
CA GLY A 285 -1.56 20.38 -13.37
C GLY A 285 -2.23 19.91 -12.08
N ARG A 286 -3.00 20.82 -11.48
CA ARG A 286 -3.59 20.64 -10.15
C ARG A 286 -4.56 19.47 -10.06
N GLU A 287 -5.37 19.26 -11.10
CA GLU A 287 -6.38 18.21 -11.11
C GLU A 287 -5.75 16.81 -11.03
N LEU A 288 -4.78 16.51 -11.91
CA LEU A 288 -4.06 15.25 -11.88
C LEU A 288 -3.25 15.08 -10.60
N ALA A 289 -2.63 16.15 -10.09
CA ALA A 289 -1.92 16.10 -8.82
C ALA A 289 -2.85 15.73 -7.65
N GLU A 290 -4.05 16.33 -7.57
CA GLU A 290 -5.04 15.98 -6.54
C GLU A 290 -5.56 14.53 -6.70
N LYS A 291 -5.69 14.04 -7.94
CA LYS A 291 -6.02 12.63 -8.24
C LYS A 291 -4.97 11.66 -7.72
N ILE A 292 -3.71 11.87 -8.08
CA ILE A 292 -2.57 11.05 -7.64
C ILE A 292 -2.37 11.13 -6.13
N CYS A 293 -2.46 12.34 -5.55
CA CYS A 293 -2.19 12.52 -4.13
C CYS A 293 -3.25 11.92 -3.21
N TYR A 294 -4.54 11.91 -3.61
CA TYR A 294 -5.57 11.33 -2.74
C TYR A 294 -6.89 10.91 -3.41
N ARG A 295 -7.33 11.59 -4.48
CA ARG A 295 -8.72 11.45 -4.95
C ARG A 295 -8.98 10.10 -5.60
N ASN A 296 -8.04 9.57 -6.39
CA ASN A 296 -8.17 8.24 -6.99
C ASN A 296 -8.34 7.18 -5.90
N THR A 297 -7.52 7.25 -4.85
CA THR A 297 -7.58 6.33 -3.72
C THR A 297 -8.88 6.47 -2.93
N LEU A 298 -9.31 7.70 -2.63
CA LEU A 298 -10.58 7.95 -1.93
C LEU A 298 -11.78 7.41 -2.72
N ASP A 299 -11.83 7.68 -4.02
CA ASP A 299 -12.93 7.25 -4.88
C ASP A 299 -12.94 5.73 -5.09
N PHE A 300 -11.76 5.10 -5.17
CA PHE A 300 -11.64 3.65 -5.15
C PHE A 300 -12.26 3.06 -3.88
N TRP A 301 -11.86 3.52 -2.70
CA TRP A 301 -12.36 2.97 -1.44
C TRP A 301 -13.84 3.24 -1.23
N ARG A 302 -14.37 4.40 -1.66
CA ARG A 302 -15.83 4.65 -1.68
C ARG A 302 -16.60 3.62 -2.49
N ARG A 303 -16.08 3.23 -3.66
CA ARG A 303 -16.68 2.20 -4.51
C ARG A 303 -16.49 0.80 -3.93
N TYR A 304 -15.34 0.55 -3.29
CA TYR A 304 -14.99 -0.74 -2.71
C TYR A 304 -15.83 -1.01 -1.44
N ASP A 305 -15.93 -0.05 -0.52
CA ASP A 305 -16.67 -0.18 0.74
C ASP A 305 -18.19 -0.23 0.58
N ALA A 306 -18.73 0.25 -0.55
CA ALA A 306 -20.17 0.26 -0.82
C ALA A 306 -20.73 -1.11 -1.26
N LYS A 307 -19.90 -2.14 -1.40
CA LYS A 307 -20.27 -3.49 -1.89
C LYS A 307 -20.08 -4.54 -0.83
#